data_AF-A0A4P9WSB2-F1
#
_entry.id   AF-A0A4P9WSB2-F1
#
_cell.length_a   1.000
_cell.length_b   1.000
_cell.length_c   1.000
_cell.angle_alpha   90.00
_cell.angle_beta   90.00
_cell.angle_gamma   90.00
#
_symmetry.space_group_name_H-M   'P 1'
#
loop_
_entity.id
_entity.type
_entity.pdbx_description
1 polymer ?
#
loop_
_entity_poly.entity_id
_entity_poly.type
_entity_poly.pdbx_seq_one_letter_code
_entity_poly.pdbx_strand_id
1 'polypeptide(L)'
;MDGDAAREGLDDNVIRRDAVIIPAGGFVVLRFRADNPGIWLFHCHIEWHLEAGLALAFVEAPEVLATAQRAPTANLTHTGWLCAANPFPTTGNAAGYVDLEDLSGLPPPLRIRELGWTPMGLLAFVACILAAFVGLAVVMWYG
;
A
#
# COMPACT_ATOMS: atom_id res chain seq x y z
N MET A 1 31.88 5.35 17.73
CA MET A 1 33.28 5.09 18.09
C MET A 1 33.25 3.96 19.12
N ASP A 2 33.39 2.67 18.82
CA ASP A 2 34.08 2.00 17.69
C ASP A 2 33.45 0.62 17.43
N GLY A 3 32.88 0.43 16.23
CA GLY A 3 32.38 -0.87 15.76
C GLY A 3 32.29 -0.95 14.22
N ASP A 4 32.92 -0.01 13.52
CA ASP A 4 32.68 0.29 12.11
C ASP A 4 33.57 -0.53 11.15
N ALA A 5 34.77 -0.91 11.58
CA ALA A 5 35.76 -1.55 10.70
C ALA A 5 35.36 -2.95 10.19
N ALA A 6 34.45 -3.65 10.86
CA ALA A 6 33.94 -4.95 10.40
C ALA A 6 32.69 -4.83 9.49
N ARG A 7 32.12 -3.62 9.33
CA ARG A 7 30.87 -3.39 8.58
C ARG A 7 31.12 -2.78 7.20
N GLU A 8 32.23 -2.07 7.03
CA GLU A 8 32.65 -1.44 5.78
C GLU A 8 32.86 -2.45 4.63
N GLY A 9 33.32 -3.68 4.94
CA GLY A 9 33.54 -4.73 3.93
C GLY A 9 32.29 -5.48 3.46
N LEU A 10 31.12 -5.26 4.08
CA LEU A 10 29.85 -5.86 3.63
C LEU A 10 29.20 -5.01 2.52
N ASP A 11 29.54 -3.73 2.40
CA ASP A 11 28.77 -2.76 1.62
C ASP A 11 29.19 -2.69 0.13
N ASP A 12 30.31 -3.30 -0.25
CA ASP A 12 30.89 -3.21 -1.60
C ASP A 12 30.28 -4.15 -2.65
N ASN A 13 29.48 -5.15 -2.26
CA ASN A 13 28.85 -6.09 -3.21
C ASN A 13 27.50 -6.67 -2.76
N VAL A 14 26.69 -5.90 -2.03
CA VAL A 14 25.31 -6.31 -1.68
C VAL A 14 24.34 -5.83 -2.75
N ILE A 15 23.40 -6.71 -3.13
CA ILE A 15 22.32 -6.38 -4.06
C ILE A 15 21.47 -5.24 -3.48
N ARG A 16 21.41 -4.12 -4.21
CA ARG A 16 20.55 -2.96 -3.90
C ARG A 16 19.34 -2.96 -4.83
N ARG A 17 18.15 -2.82 -4.26
CA ARG A 17 16.86 -2.79 -4.96
C ARG A 17 15.77 -2.24 -4.05
N ASP A 18 14.66 -1.84 -4.65
CA ASP A 18 13.45 -1.34 -3.97
C ASP A 18 12.49 -2.47 -3.56
N ALA A 19 12.43 -3.56 -4.32
CA ALA A 19 11.53 -4.68 -4.10
C ALA A 19 12.27 -6.03 -4.04
N VAL A 20 11.82 -6.91 -3.15
CA VAL A 20 12.36 -8.27 -2.99
C VAL A 20 11.23 -9.25 -2.68
N ILE A 21 11.34 -10.46 -3.19
CA ILE A 21 10.41 -11.56 -2.90
C ILE A 21 10.82 -12.20 -1.58
N ILE A 22 9.87 -12.34 -0.66
CA ILE A 22 10.04 -13.10 0.58
C ILE A 22 9.60 -14.55 0.31
N PRO A 23 10.46 -15.55 0.52
CA PRO A 23 10.07 -16.95 0.35
C PRO A 23 9.00 -17.34 1.38
N ALA A 24 8.08 -18.22 0.98
CA ALA A 24 7.01 -18.70 1.86
C ALA A 24 7.60 -19.37 3.12
N GLY A 25 7.14 -18.95 4.30
CA GLY A 25 7.65 -19.45 5.59
C GLY A 25 9.07 -19.00 5.94
N GLY A 26 9.69 -18.12 5.16
CA GLY A 26 11.02 -17.57 5.41
C GLY A 26 10.99 -16.10 5.81
N PHE A 27 12.15 -15.45 5.69
CA PHE A 27 12.33 -14.02 5.99
C PHE A 27 13.40 -13.41 5.09
N VAL A 28 13.44 -12.08 5.05
CA VAL A 28 14.50 -11.28 4.44
C VAL A 28 14.98 -10.26 5.48
N VAL A 29 16.29 -10.03 5.54
CA VAL A 29 16.89 -8.97 6.36
C VAL A 29 17.31 -7.84 5.44
N LEU A 30 16.78 -6.65 5.71
CA LEU A 30 17.07 -5.45 4.95
C LEU A 30 17.95 -4.51 5.77
N ARG A 31 18.83 -3.78 5.07
CA ARG A 31 19.56 -2.64 5.61
C ARG A 31 19.33 -1.48 4.65
N PHE A 32 18.96 -0.33 5.20
CA PHE A 32 18.92 0.93 4.47
C PHE A 32 19.57 2.02 5.34
N ARG A 33 20.04 3.07 4.69
CA ARG A 33 20.53 4.27 5.36
C ARG A 33 19.38 5.28 5.37
N ALA A 34 19.09 5.83 6.54
CA ALA A 34 18.15 6.93 6.69
C ALA A 34 18.86 8.26 6.34
N ASP A 35 18.98 8.54 5.04
CA ASP A 35 19.57 9.76 4.48
C ASP A 35 18.62 10.59 3.60
N ASN A 36 17.32 10.28 3.62
CA ASN A 36 16.28 10.93 2.84
C ASN A 36 15.02 11.23 3.70
N PRO A 37 14.97 12.39 4.40
CA PRO A 37 13.86 12.76 5.28
C PRO A 37 12.49 12.68 4.57
N GLY A 38 11.53 11.99 5.17
CA GLY A 38 10.26 11.70 4.52
C GLY A 38 9.37 10.71 5.27
N ILE A 39 8.19 10.46 4.72
CA ILE A 39 7.30 9.37 5.14
C ILE A 39 7.29 8.33 4.01
N TRP A 40 7.84 7.15 4.27
CA TRP A 40 8.08 6.12 3.25
C TRP A 40 7.23 4.88 3.50
N LEU A 41 6.41 4.50 2.51
CA LEU A 41 5.59 3.30 2.59
C LEU A 41 6.42 2.04 2.32
N PHE A 42 6.32 1.05 3.18
CA PHE A 42 6.88 -0.28 3.01
C PHE A 42 5.75 -1.31 3.07
N HIS A 43 5.51 -2.00 1.97
CA HIS A 43 4.33 -2.83 1.82
C HIS A 43 4.57 -4.03 0.89
N CYS A 44 3.61 -4.95 0.89
CA CYS A 44 3.56 -5.97 -0.14
C CYS A 44 3.06 -5.37 -1.46
N HIS A 45 3.79 -5.59 -2.55
CA HIS A 45 3.40 -5.10 -3.88
C HIS A 45 2.34 -5.98 -4.58
N ILE A 46 1.57 -6.72 -3.80
CA ILE A 46 0.41 -7.46 -4.25
C ILE A 46 -0.80 -6.66 -3.76
N GLU A 47 -1.56 -6.09 -4.70
CA GLU A 47 -2.61 -5.08 -4.41
C GLU A 47 -3.56 -5.54 -3.30
N TRP A 48 -4.09 -6.75 -3.41
CA TRP A 48 -5.04 -7.27 -2.43
C TRP A 48 -4.42 -7.56 -1.05
N HIS A 49 -3.10 -7.70 -0.93
CA HIS A 49 -2.43 -7.75 0.38
C HIS A 49 -2.22 -6.34 0.95
N LEU A 50 -1.91 -5.35 0.11
CA LEU A 50 -1.83 -3.94 0.49
C LEU A 50 -3.19 -3.43 0.99
N GLU A 51 -4.26 -3.68 0.23
CA GLU A 51 -5.64 -3.34 0.61
C GLU A 51 -6.07 -4.02 1.92
N ALA A 52 -5.58 -5.24 2.18
CA ALA A 52 -5.81 -5.96 3.43
C ALA A 52 -4.97 -5.41 4.61
N GLY A 53 -4.13 -4.39 4.39
CA GLY A 53 -3.35 -3.72 5.42
C GLY A 53 -1.92 -4.22 5.59
N LEU A 54 -1.36 -5.00 4.66
CA LEU A 54 0.05 -5.43 4.71
C LEU A 54 1.00 -4.29 4.28
N ALA A 55 1.01 -3.24 5.09
CA ALA A 55 1.80 -2.04 4.92
C ALA A 55 2.25 -1.47 6.27
N LEU A 56 3.38 -0.76 6.24
CA LEU A 56 3.88 0.07 7.31
C LEU A 56 4.47 1.36 6.72
N ALA A 57 4.57 2.41 7.51
CA ALA A 57 5.22 3.65 7.10
C ALA A 57 6.44 3.93 8.00
N PHE A 58 7.57 4.23 7.38
CA PHE A 58 8.72 4.77 8.07
C PHE A 58 8.61 6.29 8.12
N VAL A 59 8.70 6.88 9.32
CA VAL A 59 8.79 8.32 9.51
C VAL A 59 10.25 8.67 9.73
N GLU A 60 10.92 9.15 8.70
CA GLU A 60 12.34 9.44 8.69
C GLU A 60 12.61 10.93 8.97
N ALA A 61 13.41 11.19 10.01
CA ALA A 61 13.87 12.53 10.40
C ALA A 61 12.73 13.58 10.46
N PRO A 62 11.70 13.39 11.29
CA PRO A 62 10.50 14.24 11.31
C PRO A 62 10.78 15.72 11.59
N GLU A 63 11.80 16.02 12.40
CA GLU A 63 12.22 17.39 12.71
C GLU A 63 12.83 18.10 11.48
N VAL A 64 13.65 17.36 10.72
CA VAL A 64 14.22 17.84 9.46
C VAL A 64 13.11 17.97 8.42
N LEU A 65 12.20 16.99 8.34
CA LEU A 65 11.04 17.03 7.45
C LEU A 65 10.19 18.28 7.68
N ALA A 66 9.86 18.61 8.93
CA ALA A 66 9.04 19.76 9.29
C ALA A 66 9.66 21.11 8.86
N THR A 67 10.99 21.18 8.77
CA THR A 67 11.71 22.40 8.39
C THR A 67 12.05 22.44 6.90
N ALA A 68 12.47 21.32 6.32
CA ALA A 68 12.91 21.19 4.93
C ALA A 68 11.75 21.06 3.94
N GLN A 69 10.69 20.35 4.32
CA GLN A 69 9.48 20.17 3.52
C GLN A 69 8.30 20.71 4.32
N ARG A 70 8.12 22.04 4.30
CA ARG A 70 6.89 22.63 4.82
C ARG A 70 5.72 22.00 4.08
N ALA A 71 4.85 21.33 4.84
CA ALA A 71 3.56 20.89 4.34
C ALA A 71 2.93 22.11 3.64
N PRO A 72 2.61 22.02 2.34
CA PRO A 72 2.05 23.11 1.57
C PRO A 72 0.93 23.81 2.34
N THR A 73 1.24 24.98 2.90
CA THR A 73 0.30 25.76 3.69
C THR A 73 -0.93 26.04 2.86
N ALA A 74 -2.09 25.85 3.49
CA ALA A 74 -3.42 25.95 2.92
C ALA A 74 -3.59 27.14 1.95
N ASN A 75 -4.34 26.88 0.88
CA ASN A 75 -4.84 27.78 -0.17
C ASN A 75 -3.94 28.22 -1.35
N LEU A 76 -2.65 27.90 -1.42
CA LEU A 76 -1.79 28.39 -2.54
C LEU A 76 -1.04 27.32 -3.33
N THR A 77 -1.25 26.03 -3.05
CA THR A 77 -0.49 24.93 -3.66
C THR A 77 -1.40 23.74 -3.99
N HIS A 78 -0.98 22.91 -4.96
CA HIS A 78 -1.77 21.77 -5.44
C HIS A 78 -2.16 20.77 -4.33
N THR A 79 -1.40 20.71 -3.25
CA THR A 79 -1.67 19.74 -2.18
C THR A 79 -2.69 20.29 -1.18
N GLY A 80 -2.69 21.62 -0.94
CA GLY A 80 -3.61 22.25 0.03
C GLY A 80 -5.08 22.16 -0.39
N TRP A 81 -5.39 22.33 -1.67
CA TRP A 81 -6.78 22.16 -2.16
C TRP A 81 -7.21 20.69 -2.15
N LEU A 82 -6.29 19.76 -2.46
CA LEU A 82 -6.59 18.33 -2.39
C LEU A 82 -6.92 17.91 -0.95
N CYS A 83 -6.16 18.39 0.03
CA CYS A 83 -6.48 18.17 1.44
C CYS A 83 -7.82 18.80 1.84
N ALA A 84 -8.09 20.04 1.43
CA ALA A 84 -9.36 20.72 1.74
C ALA A 84 -10.59 20.10 1.05
N ALA A 85 -10.40 19.44 -0.10
CA ALA A 85 -11.44 18.73 -0.82
C ALA A 85 -11.73 17.33 -0.25
N ASN A 86 -10.79 16.77 0.53
CA ASN A 86 -10.98 15.47 1.16
C ASN A 86 -11.61 15.63 2.56
N PRO A 87 -12.44 14.65 3.00
CA PRO A 87 -13.10 14.70 4.30
C PRO A 87 -12.17 14.36 5.48
N PHE A 88 -10.88 14.11 5.23
CA PHE A 88 -9.94 13.66 6.24
C PHE A 88 -9.28 14.84 6.96
N PRO A 89 -9.14 14.77 8.29
CA PRO A 89 -8.43 15.80 9.06
C PRO A 89 -6.94 15.82 8.70
N THR A 90 -6.36 17.03 8.65
CA THR A 90 -4.95 17.26 8.34
C THR A 90 -4.07 17.48 9.56
N THR A 91 -4.66 17.48 10.75
CA THR A 91 -4.00 17.75 12.03
C THR A 91 -4.32 16.64 13.02
N GLY A 92 -3.36 16.27 13.86
CA GLY A 92 -3.52 15.20 14.85
C GLY A 92 -3.03 13.84 14.32
N ASN A 93 -3.52 12.78 14.94
CA ASN A 93 -3.25 11.40 14.54
C ASN A 93 -4.06 10.99 13.28
N ALA A 94 -4.09 9.69 12.96
CA ALA A 94 -4.81 9.18 11.78
C ALA A 94 -6.33 9.46 11.81
N ALA A 95 -6.92 9.64 12.99
CA ALA A 95 -8.32 10.02 13.18
C ALA A 95 -8.52 11.54 13.35
N GLY A 96 -7.44 12.32 13.40
CA GLY A 96 -7.47 13.77 13.57
C GLY A 96 -7.47 14.26 15.02
N TYR A 97 -7.19 13.38 15.98
CA TYR A 97 -7.18 13.72 17.40
C TYR A 97 -5.77 14.04 17.91
N VAL A 98 -5.70 14.81 19.00
CA VAL A 98 -4.45 15.10 19.72
C VAL A 98 -4.03 13.92 20.60
N ASP A 99 -5.00 13.16 21.09
CA ASP A 99 -4.76 11.87 21.75
C ASP A 99 -4.17 10.89 20.71
N LEU A 100 -3.01 10.33 21.02
CA LEU A 100 -2.27 9.47 20.09
C LEU A 100 -2.92 8.09 19.94
N GLU A 101 -3.70 7.65 20.93
CA GLU A 101 -4.27 6.30 20.99
C GLU A 101 -5.74 6.27 20.53
N ASP A 102 -6.44 7.40 20.56
CA ASP A 102 -7.83 7.48 20.10
C ASP A 102 -7.90 7.46 18.57
N LEU A 103 -8.29 6.31 18.03
CA LEU A 103 -8.51 6.09 16.60
C LEU A 103 -10.01 5.95 16.25
N SER A 104 -10.89 6.40 17.15
CA SER A 104 -12.33 6.43 16.86
C SER A 104 -12.60 7.32 15.65
N GLY A 105 -13.56 6.95 14.79
CA GLY A 105 -13.86 7.73 13.58
C GLY A 105 -13.04 7.41 12.33
N LEU A 106 -12.05 6.51 12.39
CA LEU A 106 -11.50 5.91 11.19
C LEU A 106 -12.59 5.15 10.40
N PRO A 107 -12.55 5.18 9.06
CA PRO A 107 -13.44 4.35 8.26
C PRO A 107 -13.26 2.87 8.64
N PRO A 108 -14.32 2.06 8.63
CA PRO A 108 -14.19 0.63 8.89
C PRO A 108 -13.21 0.02 7.88
N PRO A 109 -12.48 -1.04 8.26
CA PRO A 109 -11.56 -1.70 7.35
C PRO A 109 -12.32 -2.10 6.07
N LEU A 110 -11.65 -1.98 4.92
CA LEU A 110 -12.20 -2.45 3.65
C LEU A 110 -12.68 -3.89 3.85
N ARG A 111 -13.89 -4.19 3.37
CA ARG A 111 -14.49 -5.52 3.56
C ARG A 111 -13.47 -6.57 3.16
N ILE A 112 -13.19 -7.49 4.08
CA ILE A 112 -12.55 -8.76 3.77
C ILE A 112 -13.22 -9.30 2.50
N ARG A 113 -12.42 -9.50 1.47
CA ARG A 113 -12.89 -10.10 0.23
C ARG A 113 -13.44 -11.47 0.60
N GLU A 114 -14.74 -11.68 0.42
CA GLU A 114 -15.36 -12.99 0.55
C GLU A 114 -14.63 -13.94 -0.41
N LEU A 115 -13.79 -14.80 0.14
CA LEU A 115 -12.99 -15.73 -0.64
C LEU A 115 -13.92 -16.83 -1.15
N GLY A 116 -14.50 -16.67 -2.34
CA GLY A 116 -15.46 -17.64 -2.87
C GLY A 116 -16.23 -17.18 -4.11
N TRP A 117 -17.12 -18.07 -4.58
CA TRP A 117 -18.04 -17.78 -5.66
C TRP A 117 -19.18 -16.92 -5.13
N THR A 118 -19.18 -15.63 -5.46
CA THR A 118 -20.34 -14.79 -5.20
C THR A 118 -21.52 -15.26 -6.07
N PRO A 119 -22.79 -15.11 -5.63
CA PRO A 119 -23.94 -15.47 -6.47
C PRO A 119 -23.90 -14.80 -7.86
N MET A 120 -23.41 -13.56 -7.91
CA MET A 120 -23.19 -12.84 -9.16
C MET A 120 -22.08 -13.47 -10.01
N GLY A 121 -20.98 -13.90 -9.40
CA GLY A 121 -19.89 -14.61 -10.10
C GLY A 121 -20.32 -15.97 -10.64
N LEU A 122 -21.11 -16.73 -9.87
CA LEU A 122 -21.67 -18.01 -10.32
C LEU A 122 -22.65 -17.81 -11.49
N LEU A 123 -23.52 -16.80 -11.41
CA LEU A 123 -24.48 -16.50 -12.48
C LEU A 123 -23.78 -16.06 -13.77
N ALA A 124 -22.77 -15.19 -13.67
CA ALA A 124 -21.96 -14.80 -14.82
C ALA A 124 -21.26 -16.01 -15.47
N PHE A 125 -20.69 -16.92 -14.67
CA PHE A 125 -20.05 -18.12 -15.18
C PHE A 125 -21.01 -19.06 -15.91
N VAL A 126 -22.19 -19.32 -15.34
CA VAL A 126 -23.23 -20.12 -15.99
C VAL A 126 -23.69 -19.46 -17.30
N ALA A 127 -23.86 -18.13 -17.32
CA ALA A 127 -24.25 -17.42 -18.53
C ALA A 127 -23.20 -17.53 -19.64
N CYS A 128 -21.90 -17.46 -19.32
CA CYS A 128 -20.82 -17.67 -20.29
C CYS A 128 -20.84 -19.08 -20.89
N ILE A 129 -21.09 -20.10 -20.06
CA ILE A 129 -21.21 -21.50 -20.53
C ILE A 129 -22.38 -21.64 -21.49
N LEU A 130 -23.55 -21.09 -21.14
CA LEU A 130 -24.74 -21.13 -22.01
C LEU A 130 -24.50 -20.41 -23.33
N ALA A 131 -23.88 -19.23 -23.30
CA ALA A 131 -23.53 -18.48 -24.50
C ALA A 131 -22.57 -19.26 -25.41
N ALA A 132 -21.60 -19.98 -24.85
CA ALA A 132 -20.69 -20.83 -25.61
C ALA A 132 -21.43 -21.98 -26.32
N PHE A 133 -22.37 -22.65 -25.63
CA PHE A 133 -23.17 -23.71 -26.24
C PHE A 133 -24.12 -23.18 -27.31
N VAL A 134 -24.76 -22.04 -27.08
CA VAL A 134 -25.59 -21.38 -28.09
C VAL A 134 -24.75 -21.00 -29.31
N GLY A 135 -23.56 -20.43 -29.11
CA GLY A 135 -22.63 -20.12 -30.20
C GLY A 135 -22.24 -21.35 -31.02
N LEU A 136 -21.90 -22.47 -30.35
CA LEU A 136 -21.60 -23.73 -31.01
C LEU A 136 -22.81 -24.28 -31.80
N ALA A 137 -24.01 -24.20 -31.22
CA ALA A 137 -25.24 -24.65 -31.89
C ALA A 137 -25.55 -23.81 -33.14
N VAL A 138 -25.36 -22.48 -33.08
CA VAL A 138 -25.54 -21.59 -34.23
C VAL A 138 -24.56 -21.94 -35.34
N VAL A 139 -23.28 -22.21 -35.02
CA VAL A 139 -22.29 -22.66 -36.01
C VAL A 139 -22.68 -24.00 -36.62
N MET A 140 -23.17 -24.97 -35.84
CA MET A 140 -23.62 -26.26 -36.38
C MET A 140 -24.86 -26.15 -37.28
N TRP A 141 -25.72 -25.14 -37.06
CA TRP A 141 -26.96 -24.97 -37.82
C TRP A 141 -26.76 -24.16 -39.11
N TYR A 142 -25.89 -23.14 -39.08
CA TYR A 142 -25.70 -22.19 -40.18
C TYR A 142 -24.33 -22.26 -40.85
N GLY A 143 -23.39 -23.02 -40.29
CA GLY A 143 -22.04 -23.25 -40.82
C GLY A 143 -21.92 -24.49 -41.68
#